data_AF-A0A7C3QS51-F1
#
_entry.id   AF-A0A7C3QS51-F1
#
_cell.length_a   1.000
_cell.length_b   1.000
_cell.length_c   1.000
_cell.angle_alpha   90.00
_cell.angle_beta   90.00
_cell.angle_gamma   90.00
#
_symmetry.space_group_name_H-M   'P 1'
#
loop_
_entity.id
_entity.type
_entity.pdbx_description
1 polymer ?
#
loop_
_entity_poly.entity_id
_entity_poly.type
_entity_poly.pdbx_seq_one_letter_code
_entity_poly.pdbx_strand_id
1 'polypeptide(L)'
;MKYWREVQKFIDQISLSVKTADLSAMLDHEMKDLQQLMRKTTGFLEHIRLYLQVEEEHVDSITGVIKANMSYHLDIDYTIPGLMGDHKEIRISSDEENIPGILDETEEMLSLAQSIIIETAEHRLNMASNFSTPMIGSRDWNRSPDYSMEVPVREYDETLKNFKKSYLVIFDPEEKNKTITPAQAAILKGSGESALERYALLIRKLVERIAEDIITKDFPNMDRPDIFLYHTGPNTIYRCVIAFLEQQGIGEINYYDEKGSPMRELPDVFIRKELILWWQNRFKVINAEEVDSYLIYSRELEMVKMEFRHSFDVAAGLRRKEYPGISFSEVEKYIKKNSYRLFGIRKTEVFRRFLIFAFL
;
A
#
# COMPACT_ATOMS: atom_id res chain seq x y z
N MET A 1 -2.03 -29.23 -2.67
CA MET A 1 -2.31 -30.65 -3.02
C MET A 1 -2.89 -30.84 -4.43
N LYS A 2 -3.72 -29.94 -4.97
CA LYS A 2 -4.35 -30.07 -6.31
C LYS A 2 -3.33 -30.14 -7.46
N TYR A 3 -2.38 -29.19 -7.50
CA TYR A 3 -1.33 -29.13 -8.53
C TYR A 3 -0.39 -30.34 -8.53
N TRP A 4 -0.11 -30.92 -7.35
CA TRP A 4 0.72 -32.14 -7.26
C TRP A 4 0.05 -33.38 -7.83
N ARG A 5 -1.29 -33.47 -7.76
CA ARG A 5 -2.04 -34.54 -8.46
C ARG A 5 -1.96 -34.39 -9.98
N GLU A 6 -1.82 -33.17 -10.48
CA GLU A 6 -1.64 -32.91 -11.91
C GLU A 6 -0.23 -33.26 -12.38
N VAL A 7 0.80 -32.95 -11.57
CA VAL A 7 2.18 -33.38 -11.80
C VAL A 7 2.30 -34.90 -11.78
N GLN A 8 1.68 -35.59 -10.81
CA GLN A 8 1.70 -37.07 -10.76
C GLN A 8 1.01 -37.67 -12.00
N LYS A 9 -0.15 -37.13 -12.41
CA LYS A 9 -0.83 -37.56 -13.63
C LYS A 9 0.04 -37.38 -14.88
N PHE A 10 0.85 -36.32 -14.93
CA PHE A 10 1.76 -36.04 -16.03
C PHE A 10 2.92 -37.05 -16.06
N ILE A 11 3.50 -37.38 -14.90
CA ILE A 11 4.52 -38.43 -14.77
C ILE A 11 3.93 -39.80 -15.17
N ASP A 12 2.74 -40.13 -14.69
CA ASP A 12 2.03 -41.37 -15.04
C ASP A 12 1.78 -41.45 -16.56
N GLN A 13 1.44 -40.33 -17.22
CA GLN A 13 1.25 -40.27 -18.68
C GLN A 13 2.56 -40.47 -19.46
N ILE A 14 3.68 -39.94 -18.95
CA ILE A 14 5.00 -40.08 -19.59
C ILE A 14 5.58 -41.49 -19.36
N SER A 15 5.18 -42.16 -18.27
CA SER A 15 5.56 -43.55 -17.97
C SER A 15 5.06 -44.56 -19.01
N LEU A 16 3.98 -44.23 -19.75
CA LEU A 16 3.36 -45.10 -20.76
C LEU A 16 4.19 -45.23 -22.04
N SER A 17 5.20 -44.38 -22.23
CA SER A 17 6.11 -44.44 -23.38
C SER A 17 7.41 -45.16 -23.00
N VAL A 18 7.74 -46.21 -23.75
CA VAL A 18 8.96 -47.03 -23.53
C VAL A 18 10.24 -46.21 -23.61
N LYS A 19 10.25 -45.09 -24.35
CA LYS A 19 11.42 -44.20 -24.48
C LYS A 19 11.62 -43.28 -23.27
N THR A 20 10.65 -43.17 -22.39
CA THR A 20 10.63 -42.24 -21.25
C THR A 20 10.46 -42.94 -19.91
N ALA A 21 10.48 -44.28 -19.90
CA ALA A 21 10.32 -45.11 -18.71
C ALA A 21 11.40 -44.84 -17.65
N ASP A 22 12.67 -44.74 -18.07
CA ASP A 22 13.79 -44.46 -17.15
C ASP A 22 13.69 -43.05 -16.54
N LEU A 23 13.30 -42.06 -17.35
CA LEU A 23 13.07 -40.69 -16.90
C LEU A 23 11.88 -40.61 -15.92
N SER A 24 10.81 -41.34 -16.18
CA SER A 24 9.65 -41.43 -15.29
C SER A 24 10.02 -42.07 -13.96
N ALA A 25 10.83 -43.13 -13.96
CA ALA A 25 11.27 -43.80 -12.75
C ALA A 25 12.16 -42.92 -11.87
N MET A 26 13.05 -42.12 -12.48
CA MET A 26 13.86 -41.12 -11.77
C MET A 26 12.97 -40.03 -11.17
N LEU A 27 12.01 -39.50 -11.93
CA LEU A 27 11.08 -38.47 -11.45
C LEU A 27 10.20 -38.98 -10.32
N ASP A 28 9.71 -40.23 -10.38
CA ASP A 28 8.94 -40.84 -9.29
C ASP A 28 9.75 -41.01 -8.00
N HIS A 29 11.05 -41.27 -8.10
CA HIS A 29 11.92 -41.37 -6.93
C HIS A 29 12.12 -40.01 -6.25
N GLU A 30 12.51 -38.99 -7.02
CA GLU A 30 12.66 -37.61 -6.54
C GLU A 30 11.33 -37.06 -5.97
N MET A 31 10.21 -37.41 -6.60
CA MET A 31 8.87 -37.03 -6.12
C MET A 31 8.54 -37.63 -4.76
N LYS A 32 8.98 -38.85 -4.45
CA LYS A 32 8.77 -39.46 -3.12
C LYS A 32 9.56 -38.73 -2.04
N ASP A 33 10.81 -38.38 -2.33
CA ASP A 33 11.67 -37.65 -1.40
C ASP A 33 11.14 -36.24 -1.15
N LEU A 34 10.68 -35.57 -2.20
CA LEU A 34 10.07 -34.24 -2.12
C LEU A 34 8.73 -34.29 -1.35
N GLN A 35 7.90 -35.32 -1.56
CA GLN A 35 6.69 -35.54 -0.75
C GLN A 35 7.01 -35.82 0.72
N GLN A 36 8.07 -36.58 1.01
CA GLN A 36 8.49 -36.85 2.38
C GLN A 36 9.01 -35.57 3.06
N LEU A 37 9.79 -34.76 2.35
CA LEU A 37 10.25 -33.46 2.82
C LEU A 37 9.06 -32.55 3.12
N MET A 38 8.10 -32.43 2.19
CA MET A 38 6.90 -31.62 2.42
C MET A 38 6.11 -32.10 3.64
N ARG A 39 5.89 -33.41 3.79
CA ARG A 39 5.18 -33.95 4.97
C ARG A 39 5.91 -33.63 6.27
N LYS A 40 7.25 -33.75 6.28
CA LYS A 40 8.08 -33.38 7.43
C LYS A 40 8.00 -31.88 7.72
N THR A 41 8.05 -31.04 6.69
CA THR A 41 7.91 -29.59 6.82
C THR A 41 6.52 -29.19 7.31
N THR A 42 5.44 -29.79 6.78
CA THR A 42 4.08 -29.55 7.26
C THR A 42 3.93 -29.96 8.72
N GLY A 43 4.42 -31.15 9.10
CA GLY A 43 4.39 -31.59 10.49
C GLY A 43 5.22 -30.69 11.41
N PHE A 44 6.37 -30.21 10.95
CA PHE A 44 7.19 -29.25 11.70
C PHE A 44 6.49 -27.90 11.90
N LEU A 45 5.84 -27.37 10.85
CA LEU A 45 5.08 -26.13 10.93
C LEU A 45 3.83 -26.28 11.81
N GLU A 46 3.14 -27.41 11.77
CA GLU A 46 2.04 -27.72 12.69
C GLU A 46 2.54 -27.81 14.14
N HIS A 47 3.73 -28.38 14.36
CA HIS A 47 4.33 -28.43 15.69
C HIS A 47 4.69 -27.05 16.22
N ILE A 48 5.27 -26.18 15.37
CA ILE A 48 5.51 -24.77 15.70
C ILE A 48 4.20 -24.06 16.03
N ARG A 49 3.15 -24.26 15.22
CA ARG A 49 1.84 -23.63 15.45
C ARG A 49 1.25 -24.04 16.79
N LEU A 50 1.32 -25.33 17.14
CA LEU A 50 0.84 -25.85 18.43
C LEU A 50 1.69 -25.31 19.59
N TYR A 51 3.01 -25.26 19.43
CA TYR A 51 3.92 -24.69 20.43
C TYR A 51 3.63 -23.21 20.70
N LEU A 52 3.40 -22.43 19.64
CA LEU A 52 3.14 -20.99 19.71
C LEU A 52 1.69 -20.62 20.04
N GLN A 53 0.80 -21.60 20.25
CA GLN A 53 -0.61 -21.41 20.62
C GLN A 53 -1.37 -20.41 19.72
N VAL A 54 -1.16 -20.47 18.40
CA VAL A 54 -1.83 -19.56 17.45
C VAL A 54 -3.37 -19.73 17.52
N GLU A 55 -4.07 -18.71 18.01
CA GLU A 55 -5.48 -18.77 18.38
C GLU A 55 -6.44 -18.82 17.17
N GLU A 56 -6.21 -17.97 16.16
CA GLU A 56 -7.07 -17.89 14.97
C GLU A 56 -6.27 -17.61 13.70
N GLU A 57 -6.58 -18.34 12.62
CA GLU A 57 -6.09 -18.12 11.26
C GLU A 57 -7.24 -17.69 10.35
N HIS A 58 -7.15 -16.47 9.79
CA HIS A 58 -8.05 -15.99 8.77
C HIS A 58 -7.36 -15.99 7.41
N VAL A 59 -7.91 -16.77 6.48
CA VAL A 59 -7.51 -16.74 5.07
C VAL A 59 -8.44 -15.79 4.33
N ASP A 60 -7.89 -14.68 3.83
CA ASP A 60 -8.61 -13.80 2.92
C ASP A 60 -8.67 -14.45 1.54
N SER A 61 -9.88 -14.78 1.09
CA SER A 61 -10.13 -15.48 -0.18
C SER A 61 -9.85 -14.62 -1.42
N ILE A 62 -9.75 -13.30 -1.28
CA ILE A 62 -9.48 -12.36 -2.37
C ILE A 62 -7.98 -12.12 -2.51
N THR A 63 -7.28 -11.91 -1.40
CA THR A 63 -5.86 -11.55 -1.39
C THR A 63 -4.93 -12.76 -1.22
N GLY A 64 -5.44 -13.91 -0.78
CA GLY A 64 -4.64 -15.10 -0.47
C GLY A 64 -3.75 -14.93 0.76
N VAL A 65 -4.00 -13.87 1.54
CA VAL A 65 -3.24 -13.52 2.74
C VAL A 65 -3.77 -14.30 3.92
N ILE A 66 -2.86 -14.94 4.67
CA ILE A 66 -3.18 -15.60 5.93
C ILE A 66 -2.84 -14.62 7.06
N LYS A 67 -3.85 -14.21 7.81
CA LYS A 67 -3.70 -13.45 9.05
C LYS A 67 -3.78 -14.42 10.21
N ALA A 68 -2.73 -14.44 11.03
CA ALA A 68 -2.72 -15.19 12.28
C ALA A 68 -2.70 -14.20 13.45
N ASN A 69 -3.66 -14.36 14.37
CA ASN A 69 -3.64 -13.65 15.65
C ASN A 69 -2.78 -14.45 16.63
N MET A 70 -1.81 -13.78 17.25
CA MET A 70 -0.93 -14.40 18.24
C MET A 70 -0.92 -13.57 19.54
N SER A 71 -1.01 -14.27 20.66
CA SER A 71 -0.84 -13.76 22.00
C SER A 71 0.55 -14.17 22.51
N TYR A 72 1.31 -13.23 23.06
CA TYR A 72 2.61 -13.53 23.67
C TYR A 72 2.38 -14.13 25.07
N HIS A 73 2.96 -15.30 25.30
CA HIS A 73 2.85 -16.07 26.53
C HIS A 73 4.22 -16.10 27.22
N LEU A 74 4.30 -15.54 28.42
CA LEU A 74 5.56 -15.39 29.18
C LEU A 74 6.19 -16.74 29.58
N ASP A 75 5.42 -17.82 29.54
CA ASP A 75 5.80 -19.19 29.85
C ASP A 75 6.40 -19.95 28.65
N ILE A 76 6.41 -19.35 27.46
CA ILE A 76 6.95 -19.97 26.24
C ILE A 76 8.36 -19.44 25.95
N ASP A 77 9.31 -20.36 25.75
CA ASP A 77 10.67 -20.04 25.29
C ASP A 77 10.70 -19.98 23.76
N TYR A 78 10.60 -18.77 23.20
CA TYR A 78 10.57 -18.52 21.76
C TYR A 78 11.94 -18.70 21.06
N THR A 79 12.65 -19.78 21.38
CA THR A 79 13.93 -20.17 20.77
C THR A 79 13.85 -21.58 20.16
N ILE A 80 14.72 -21.88 19.18
CA ILE A 80 14.78 -23.23 18.56
C ILE A 80 15.03 -24.33 19.62
N PRO A 81 15.92 -24.15 20.62
CA PRO A 81 16.06 -25.09 21.72
C PRO A 81 14.78 -25.25 22.57
N GLY A 82 14.10 -24.15 22.90
CA GLY A 82 12.83 -24.17 23.64
C GLY A 82 11.72 -24.93 22.92
N LEU A 83 11.63 -24.79 21.59
CA LEU A 83 10.72 -25.54 20.72
C LEU A 83 11.03 -27.05 20.68
N MET A 84 12.30 -27.42 20.83
CA MET A 84 12.77 -28.81 20.78
C MET A 84 12.71 -29.52 22.15
N GLY A 85 12.20 -28.84 23.18
CA GLY A 85 12.04 -29.38 24.54
C GLY A 85 13.28 -29.25 25.43
N ASP A 86 14.32 -28.55 24.99
CA ASP A 86 15.48 -28.20 25.81
C ASP A 86 15.13 -26.99 26.69
N HIS A 87 14.32 -27.23 27.73
CA HIS A 87 14.02 -26.21 28.72
C HIS A 87 15.28 -25.90 29.54
N LYS A 88 16.01 -24.86 29.14
CA LYS A 88 16.89 -24.17 30.08
C LYS A 88 15.99 -23.41 31.04
N GLU A 89 16.11 -23.69 32.34
CA GLU A 89 15.50 -22.85 33.36
C GLU A 89 15.81 -21.38 33.04
N ILE A 90 14.77 -20.60 32.75
CA ILE A 90 14.88 -19.16 32.60
C ILE A 90 15.28 -18.63 33.97
N ARG A 91 16.59 -18.51 34.22
CA ARG A 91 17.09 -17.71 35.33
C ARG A 91 16.83 -16.26 34.97
N ILE A 92 15.68 -15.75 35.42
CA ILE A 92 15.48 -14.32 35.57
C ILE A 92 16.58 -13.85 36.53
N SER A 93 17.65 -13.28 36.00
CA SER A 93 18.65 -12.60 36.82
C SER A 93 17.97 -11.41 37.49
N SER A 94 17.80 -11.51 38.80
CA SER A 94 17.19 -10.54 39.70
C SER A 94 18.08 -9.30 39.90
N ASP A 95 18.53 -8.65 38.82
CA ASP A 95 19.38 -7.44 38.89
C ASP A 95 18.72 -6.20 38.24
N GLU A 96 17.39 -6.15 38.18
CA GLU A 96 16.62 -4.95 37.79
C GLU A 96 15.76 -4.37 38.92
N GLU A 97 16.11 -4.63 40.18
CA GLU A 97 15.58 -3.85 41.30
C GLU A 97 16.42 -2.57 41.50
N ASN A 98 16.18 -1.55 40.67
CA ASN A 98 16.30 -0.12 41.05
C ASN A 98 15.99 0.81 39.85
N ILE A 99 14.75 0.82 39.38
CA ILE A 99 14.15 1.99 38.73
C ILE A 99 12.94 2.41 39.58
N PRO A 100 13.07 3.42 40.45
CA PRO A 100 11.93 3.91 41.21
C PRO A 100 11.05 4.79 40.32
N GLY A 101 9.87 4.28 39.96
CA GLY A 101 8.82 5.11 39.35
C GLY A 101 7.93 4.39 38.33
N ILE A 102 7.33 3.26 38.69
CA ILE A 102 6.11 2.78 38.03
C ILE A 102 5.08 2.56 39.13
N LEU A 103 4.15 3.51 39.21
CA LEU A 103 2.92 3.38 39.98
C LEU A 103 2.06 2.31 39.32
N ASP A 104 1.71 1.33 40.14
CA ASP A 104 0.45 0.59 40.20
C ASP A 104 -0.63 1.01 39.18
N GLU A 105 -0.58 0.43 37.98
CA GLU A 105 -1.74 0.24 37.14
C GLU A 105 -1.68 -1.19 36.58
N THR A 106 -2.57 -2.04 37.09
CA THR A 106 -3.06 -3.22 36.39
C THR A 106 -3.73 -2.77 35.07
N GLU A 107 -2.91 -2.45 34.08
CA GLU A 107 -3.34 -2.43 32.68
C GLU A 107 -2.93 -3.76 32.07
N GLU A 108 -3.91 -4.42 31.47
CA GLU A 108 -3.73 -5.53 30.54
C GLU A 108 -2.46 -5.28 29.71
N MET A 109 -1.45 -6.14 29.87
CA MET A 109 -0.31 -6.15 28.95
C MET A 109 -0.86 -6.51 27.57
N LEU A 110 -1.25 -5.47 26.83
CA LEU A 110 -1.73 -5.52 25.47
C LEU A 110 -0.66 -6.23 24.65
N SER A 111 -1.02 -7.43 24.19
CA SER A 111 -0.25 -8.29 23.30
C SER A 111 0.48 -7.47 22.24
N LEU A 112 1.81 -7.46 22.31
CA LEU A 112 2.72 -6.70 21.44
C LEU A 112 2.77 -7.21 19.98
N ALA A 113 1.94 -8.17 19.59
CA ALA A 113 1.90 -8.69 18.22
C ALA A 113 0.46 -9.08 17.79
N GLN A 114 -0.43 -8.10 17.63
CA GLN A 114 -1.84 -8.38 17.31
C GLN A 114 -2.10 -8.92 15.89
N SER A 115 -1.14 -8.97 14.97
CA SER A 115 -1.30 -9.77 13.74
C SER A 115 0.04 -10.04 13.04
N ILE A 116 0.30 -11.31 12.72
CA ILE A 116 1.37 -11.67 11.78
C ILE A 116 0.70 -11.98 10.45
N ILE A 117 1.05 -11.20 9.44
CA ILE A 117 0.67 -11.44 8.05
C ILE A 117 1.69 -12.42 7.49
N ILE A 118 1.27 -13.67 7.25
CA ILE A 118 2.14 -14.69 6.65
C ILE A 118 1.99 -14.61 5.13
N GLU A 119 3.04 -14.17 4.45
CA GLU A 119 3.11 -14.10 2.99
C GLU A 119 3.12 -15.51 2.37
N THR A 120 2.00 -15.88 1.75
CA THR A 120 1.85 -17.16 1.06
C THR A 120 2.68 -17.23 -0.23
N ALA A 121 3.01 -18.44 -0.68
CA ALA A 121 3.68 -18.65 -1.97
C ALA A 121 2.83 -18.14 -3.16
N GLU A 122 1.50 -18.16 -3.01
CA GLU A 122 0.55 -17.58 -3.98
C GLU A 122 0.66 -16.05 -4.01
N HIS A 123 0.81 -15.38 -2.86
CA HIS A 123 1.10 -13.95 -2.80
C HIS A 123 2.44 -13.59 -3.48
N ARG A 124 3.50 -14.38 -3.27
CA ARG A 124 4.80 -14.16 -3.94
C ARG A 124 4.73 -14.37 -5.46
N LEU A 125 3.94 -15.35 -5.92
CA LEU A 125 3.69 -15.57 -7.35
C LEU A 125 2.84 -14.45 -7.97
N ASN A 126 1.87 -13.90 -7.22
CA ASN A 126 1.05 -12.77 -7.66
C ASN A 126 1.84 -11.44 -7.62
N MET A 127 2.75 -11.25 -6.66
CA MET A 127 3.69 -10.11 -6.64
C MET A 127 4.61 -10.09 -7.87
N ALA A 128 5.00 -11.25 -8.40
CA ALA A 128 5.75 -11.33 -9.66
C ALA A 128 4.94 -10.82 -10.88
N SER A 129 3.63 -10.63 -10.73
CA SER A 129 2.72 -10.07 -11.73
C SER A 129 2.14 -8.69 -11.35
N ASN A 130 2.66 -8.04 -10.30
CA ASN A 130 2.21 -6.72 -9.85
C ASN A 130 3.37 -5.70 -9.88
N PHE A 131 3.05 -4.44 -10.19
CA PHE A 131 3.88 -3.31 -9.81
C PHE A 131 3.53 -2.93 -8.37
N SER A 132 4.52 -2.76 -7.50
CA SER A 132 4.27 -2.36 -6.10
C SER A 132 5.31 -1.36 -5.57
N THR A 133 4.90 -0.52 -4.61
CA THR A 133 5.84 0.30 -3.85
C THR A 133 6.58 -0.56 -2.82
N PRO A 134 7.92 -0.46 -2.71
CA PRO A 134 8.66 -1.15 -1.67
C PRO A 134 8.32 -0.52 -0.32
N MET A 135 7.92 -1.36 0.64
CA MET A 135 7.81 -0.95 2.02
C MET A 135 9.20 -0.96 2.65
N ILE A 136 9.58 0.18 3.19
CA ILE A 136 10.84 0.43 3.89
C ILE A 136 10.50 0.67 5.36
N GLY A 137 11.29 0.06 6.23
CA GLY A 137 11.06 0.06 7.67
C GLY A 137 10.18 -1.11 8.12
N SER A 138 10.28 -1.39 9.41
CA SER A 138 9.69 -2.54 10.08
C SER A 138 8.58 -2.14 11.06
N ARG A 139 8.55 -0.87 11.48
CA ARG A 139 7.61 -0.32 12.47
C ARG A 139 6.16 -0.31 11.98
N ASP A 140 5.23 -0.40 12.92
CA ASP A 140 3.79 -0.52 12.61
C ASP A 140 3.23 0.69 11.86
N TRP A 141 3.73 1.89 12.15
CA TRP A 141 3.31 3.10 11.43
C TRP A 141 3.71 3.09 9.95
N ASN A 142 4.65 2.23 9.52
CA ASN A 142 5.05 2.04 8.12
C ASN A 142 4.20 0.99 7.39
N ARG A 143 3.33 0.27 8.10
CA ARG A 143 2.52 -0.86 7.57
C ARG A 143 1.07 -0.49 7.25
N SER A 144 0.71 0.78 7.37
CA SER A 144 -0.64 1.23 7.04
C SER A 144 -0.88 1.19 5.52
N PRO A 145 -2.15 1.07 5.07
CA PRO A 145 -2.50 1.03 3.65
C PRO A 145 -1.97 2.20 2.82
N ASP A 146 -1.65 3.34 3.45
CA ASP A 146 -1.11 4.49 2.74
C ASP A 146 0.31 4.29 2.17
N TYR A 147 1.08 3.30 2.67
CA TYR A 147 2.42 2.91 2.14
C TYR A 147 2.36 1.87 1.02
N SER A 148 1.27 1.11 0.96
CA SER A 148 1.10 0.03 -0.02
C SER A 148 0.33 0.55 -1.22
N MET A 149 1.00 0.62 -2.37
CA MET A 149 0.35 0.83 -3.65
C MET A 149 0.72 -0.33 -4.57
N GLU A 150 -0.30 -1.00 -5.09
CA GLU A 150 -0.14 -2.14 -5.98
C GLU A 150 -0.98 -1.97 -7.24
N VAL A 151 -0.43 -2.40 -8.37
CA VAL A 151 -1.09 -2.40 -9.67
C VAL A 151 -0.83 -3.76 -10.35
N PRO A 152 -1.86 -4.57 -10.61
CA PRO A 152 -1.71 -5.77 -11.40
C PRO A 152 -1.27 -5.46 -12.83
N VAL A 153 -0.29 -6.19 -13.36
CA VAL A 153 0.22 -5.99 -14.73
C VAL A 153 -0.88 -6.14 -15.77
N ARG A 154 -1.83 -7.07 -15.56
CA ARG A 154 -2.97 -7.28 -16.47
C ARG A 154 -3.88 -6.06 -16.55
N GLU A 155 -4.23 -5.46 -15.41
CA GLU A 155 -5.05 -4.25 -15.37
C GLU A 155 -4.32 -3.09 -16.05
N TYR A 156 -3.01 -2.97 -15.81
CA TYR A 156 -2.20 -1.98 -16.50
C TYR A 156 -2.20 -2.16 -18.02
N ASP A 157 -2.05 -3.39 -18.52
CA ASP A 157 -2.08 -3.69 -19.95
C ASP A 157 -3.44 -3.37 -20.58
N GLU A 158 -4.53 -3.64 -19.86
CA GLU A 158 -5.89 -3.28 -20.28
C GLU A 158 -6.10 -1.77 -20.34
N THR A 159 -5.72 -1.03 -19.30
CA THR A 159 -5.76 0.44 -19.28
C THR A 159 -4.88 1.02 -20.39
N LEU A 160 -3.69 0.47 -20.63
CA LEU A 160 -2.80 0.91 -21.70
C LEU A 160 -3.42 0.66 -23.09
N LYS A 161 -4.11 -0.46 -23.28
CA LYS A 161 -4.84 -0.76 -24.52
C LYS A 161 -5.98 0.23 -24.74
N ASN A 162 -6.74 0.58 -23.70
CA ASN A 162 -7.79 1.60 -23.79
C ASN A 162 -7.20 2.97 -24.09
N PHE A 163 -6.12 3.34 -23.40
CA PHE A 163 -5.40 4.59 -23.63
C PHE A 163 -4.93 4.69 -25.07
N LYS A 164 -4.24 3.69 -25.61
CA LYS A 164 -3.76 3.69 -26.99
C LYS A 164 -4.90 3.80 -28.00
N LYS A 165 -6.03 3.14 -27.74
CA LYS A 165 -7.23 3.20 -28.61
C LYS A 165 -8.00 4.51 -28.50
N SER A 166 -7.72 5.34 -27.50
CA SER A 166 -8.42 6.60 -27.29
C SER A 166 -8.29 7.51 -28.51
N TYR A 167 -9.35 8.28 -28.74
CA TYR A 167 -9.42 9.27 -29.81
C TYR A 167 -9.24 10.70 -29.28
N LEU A 168 -9.26 10.89 -27.96
CA LEU A 168 -8.96 12.14 -27.30
C LEU A 168 -8.33 11.86 -25.94
N VAL A 169 -7.26 12.59 -25.64
CA VAL A 169 -6.68 12.72 -24.29
C VAL A 169 -6.81 14.18 -23.91
N ILE A 170 -7.50 14.46 -22.80
CA ILE A 170 -7.82 15.84 -22.38
C ILE A 170 -6.59 16.44 -21.70
N PHE A 171 -5.91 17.36 -22.38
CA PHE A 171 -4.78 18.11 -21.82
C PHE A 171 -5.16 19.53 -21.42
N ASP A 172 -6.27 20.03 -21.95
CA ASP A 172 -6.80 21.37 -21.67
C ASP A 172 -8.26 21.26 -21.19
N PRO A 173 -8.68 22.00 -20.13
CA PRO A 173 -10.07 22.04 -19.69
C PRO A 173 -11.07 22.38 -20.80
N GLU A 174 -10.69 23.15 -21.82
CA GLU A 174 -11.59 23.47 -22.94
C GLU A 174 -11.95 22.23 -23.77
N GLU A 175 -11.06 21.23 -23.82
CA GLU A 175 -11.29 19.97 -24.54
C GLU A 175 -12.30 19.06 -23.84
N LYS A 176 -12.50 19.25 -22.53
CA LYS A 176 -13.39 18.43 -21.69
C LYS A 176 -14.85 18.47 -22.14
N ASN A 177 -15.30 19.60 -22.69
CA ASN A 177 -16.67 19.80 -23.17
C ASN A 177 -16.79 19.69 -24.69
N LYS A 178 -15.72 19.31 -25.39
CA LYS A 178 -15.70 19.25 -26.84
C LYS A 178 -16.49 18.03 -27.33
N THR A 179 -17.62 18.27 -27.96
CA THR A 179 -18.41 17.20 -28.61
C THR A 179 -17.71 16.75 -29.89
N ILE A 180 -17.11 15.57 -29.86
CA ILE A 180 -16.50 14.93 -31.03
C ILE A 180 -17.56 14.06 -31.71
N THR A 181 -17.79 14.27 -33.00
CA THR A 181 -18.74 13.42 -33.76
C THR A 181 -18.16 12.02 -33.97
N PRO A 182 -18.99 10.97 -34.12
CA PRO A 182 -18.49 9.61 -34.36
C PRO A 182 -17.56 9.49 -35.57
N ALA A 183 -17.79 10.28 -36.63
CA ALA A 183 -16.93 10.33 -37.80
C ALA A 183 -15.54 10.93 -37.48
N GLN A 184 -15.48 11.98 -36.67
CA GLN A 184 -14.21 12.57 -36.22
C GLN A 184 -13.47 11.63 -35.25
N ALA A 185 -14.19 10.98 -34.35
CA ALA A 185 -13.61 10.00 -33.42
C ALA A 185 -13.06 8.78 -34.16
N ALA A 186 -13.68 8.34 -35.26
CA ALA A 186 -13.15 7.27 -36.11
C ALA A 186 -11.82 7.65 -36.78
N ILE A 187 -11.66 8.92 -37.20
CA ILE A 187 -10.42 9.44 -37.78
C ILE A 187 -9.32 9.55 -36.72
N LEU A 188 -9.67 9.98 -35.51
CA LEU A 188 -8.72 10.22 -34.41
C LEU A 188 -8.45 8.97 -33.56
N LYS A 189 -9.13 7.85 -33.82
CA LYS A 189 -8.94 6.60 -33.09
C LYS A 189 -7.46 6.17 -33.16
N GLY A 190 -6.85 5.91 -32.00
CA GLY A 190 -5.43 5.59 -31.95
C GLY A 190 -4.52 6.78 -31.62
N SER A 191 -5.06 8.01 -31.61
CA SER A 191 -4.28 9.21 -31.23
C SER A 191 -3.77 9.17 -29.80
N GLY A 192 -4.38 8.37 -28.93
CA GLY A 192 -3.85 8.10 -27.60
C GLY A 192 -2.43 7.53 -27.61
N GLU A 193 -2.06 6.75 -28.63
CA GLU A 193 -0.70 6.18 -28.71
C GLU A 193 0.37 7.27 -28.87
N SER A 194 0.11 8.30 -29.68
CA SER A 194 1.03 9.43 -29.82
C SER A 194 1.01 10.39 -28.63
N ALA A 195 -0.09 10.41 -27.87
CA ALA A 195 -0.24 11.22 -26.66
C ALA A 195 0.38 10.57 -25.41
N LEU A 196 0.69 9.27 -25.44
CA LEU A 196 1.11 8.49 -24.27
C LEU A 196 2.35 9.05 -23.57
N GLU A 197 3.39 9.39 -24.33
CA GLU A 197 4.63 9.94 -23.76
C GLU A 197 4.39 11.31 -23.11
N ARG A 198 3.62 12.17 -23.77
CA ARG A 198 3.22 13.47 -23.23
C ARG A 198 2.42 13.32 -21.94
N TYR A 199 1.53 12.33 -21.89
CA TYR A 199 0.74 12.02 -20.70
C TYR A 199 1.61 11.52 -19.54
N ALA A 200 2.50 10.57 -19.80
CA ALA A 200 3.45 10.09 -18.79
C ALA A 200 4.30 11.25 -18.23
N LEU A 201 4.77 12.15 -19.09
CA LEU A 201 5.53 13.32 -18.67
C LEU A 201 4.69 14.29 -17.82
N LEU A 202 3.42 14.51 -18.17
CA LEU A 202 2.48 15.30 -17.38
C LEU A 202 2.35 14.72 -15.96
N ILE A 203 2.08 13.41 -15.85
CA ILE A 203 1.92 12.75 -14.54
C ILE A 203 3.20 12.84 -13.72
N ARG A 204 4.37 12.53 -14.30
CA ARG A 204 5.66 12.62 -13.58
C ARG A 204 5.96 14.02 -13.08
N LYS A 205 5.75 15.04 -13.91
CA LYS A 205 5.92 16.45 -13.52
C LYS A 205 4.95 16.86 -12.41
N LEU A 206 3.72 16.36 -12.47
CA LEU A 206 2.71 16.64 -11.46
C LEU A 206 3.07 16.00 -10.12
N VAL A 207 3.51 14.74 -10.13
CA VAL A 207 4.00 14.01 -8.95
C VAL A 207 5.19 14.73 -8.32
N GLU A 208 6.22 15.06 -9.11
CA GLU A 208 7.41 15.76 -8.62
C GLU A 208 7.03 17.11 -7.99
N ARG A 209 6.23 17.91 -8.69
CA ARG A 209 5.78 19.21 -8.18
C ARG A 209 4.99 19.08 -6.87
N ILE A 210 4.12 18.07 -6.76
CA ILE A 210 3.35 17.84 -5.53
C ILE A 210 4.29 17.48 -4.38
N ALA A 211 5.22 16.57 -4.62
CA ALA A 211 6.21 16.14 -3.64
C ALA A 211 7.08 17.32 -3.16
N GLU A 212 7.63 18.10 -4.09
CA GLU A 212 8.44 19.28 -3.79
C GLU A 212 7.63 20.34 -3.03
N ASP A 213 6.40 20.64 -3.46
CA ASP A 213 5.56 21.63 -2.80
C ASP A 213 5.18 21.21 -1.36
N ILE A 214 4.99 19.92 -1.10
CA ILE A 214 4.71 19.40 0.25
C ILE A 214 5.86 19.76 1.20
N ILE A 215 7.10 19.47 0.80
CA ILE A 215 8.27 19.63 1.67
C ILE A 215 8.85 21.06 1.68
N THR A 216 8.57 21.87 0.66
CA THR A 216 9.12 23.23 0.54
C THR A 216 8.13 24.35 0.87
N LYS A 217 6.83 24.17 0.60
CA LYS A 217 5.81 25.21 0.77
C LYS A 217 4.82 24.88 1.88
N ASP A 218 4.34 23.65 1.92
CA ASP A 218 3.26 23.28 2.83
C ASP A 218 3.77 22.96 4.24
N PHE A 219 4.89 22.23 4.32
CA PHE A 219 5.56 21.86 5.56
C PHE A 219 7.06 22.22 5.51
N PRO A 220 7.38 23.52 5.45
CA PRO A 220 8.78 23.96 5.38
C PRO A 220 9.53 23.65 6.68
N ASN A 221 10.86 23.56 6.60
CA ASN A 221 11.78 23.36 7.74
C ASN A 221 11.74 21.98 8.40
N MET A 222 11.32 20.95 7.67
CA MET A 222 11.49 19.56 8.11
C MET A 222 13.00 19.22 8.21
N ASP A 223 13.43 18.64 9.34
CA ASP A 223 14.82 18.19 9.56
C ASP A 223 15.28 17.14 8.52
N ARG A 224 14.33 16.32 8.08
CA ARG A 224 14.50 15.22 7.13
C ARG A 224 13.32 15.20 6.14
N PRO A 225 13.29 16.12 5.16
CA PRO A 225 12.12 16.31 4.30
C PRO A 225 11.79 15.08 3.46
N ASP A 226 12.78 14.32 3.03
CA ASP A 226 12.56 13.08 2.27
C ASP A 226 11.97 11.95 3.12
N ILE A 227 12.32 11.90 4.41
CA ILE A 227 11.75 10.93 5.35
C ILE A 227 10.29 11.30 5.63
N PHE A 228 10.04 12.58 5.88
CA PHE A 228 8.68 13.08 6.02
C PHE A 228 7.83 12.76 4.78
N LEU A 229 8.35 13.05 3.58
CA LEU A 229 7.67 12.76 2.33
C LEU A 229 7.40 11.26 2.17
N TYR A 230 8.36 10.40 2.52
CA TYR A 230 8.15 8.96 2.55
C TYR A 230 7.00 8.58 3.50
N HIS A 231 6.95 9.17 4.70
CA HIS A 231 5.88 8.93 5.67
C HIS A 231 4.49 9.44 5.26
N THR A 232 4.43 10.41 4.34
CA THR A 232 3.14 10.80 3.73
C THR A 232 2.51 9.63 2.94
N GLY A 233 3.34 8.76 2.37
CA GLY A 233 2.93 7.57 1.63
C GLY A 233 2.50 7.83 0.16
N PRO A 234 2.71 6.87 -0.75
CA PRO A 234 2.35 6.99 -2.17
C PRO A 234 0.85 7.25 -2.36
N ASN A 235 -0.04 6.66 -1.54
CA ASN A 235 -1.47 6.88 -1.71
C ASN A 235 -1.89 8.33 -1.45
N THR A 236 -1.20 9.04 -0.56
CA THR A 236 -1.43 10.48 -0.33
C THR A 236 -1.06 11.30 -1.56
N ILE A 237 0.10 11.02 -2.16
CA ILE A 237 0.53 11.68 -3.40
C ILE A 237 -0.43 11.37 -4.54
N TYR A 238 -0.87 10.12 -4.67
CA TYR A 238 -1.89 9.72 -5.64
C TYR A 238 -3.19 10.49 -5.47
N ARG A 239 -3.74 10.56 -4.25
CA ARG A 239 -4.97 11.33 -3.97
C ARG A 239 -4.81 12.81 -4.34
N CYS A 240 -3.64 13.39 -4.09
CA CYS A 240 -3.33 14.75 -4.54
C CYS A 240 -3.36 14.85 -6.08
N VAL A 241 -2.69 13.95 -6.78
CA VAL A 241 -2.65 13.93 -8.26
C VAL A 241 -4.06 13.87 -8.84
N ILE A 242 -4.90 12.95 -8.36
CA ILE A 242 -6.28 12.79 -8.84
C ILE A 242 -7.07 14.08 -8.60
N ALA A 243 -7.04 14.61 -7.38
CA ALA A 243 -7.75 15.85 -7.04
C ALA A 243 -7.28 17.04 -7.90
N PHE A 244 -6.00 17.14 -8.23
CA PHE A 244 -5.48 18.17 -9.14
C PHE A 244 -6.00 17.99 -10.57
N LEU A 245 -5.97 16.76 -11.12
CA LEU A 245 -6.46 16.47 -12.47
C LEU A 245 -7.96 16.79 -12.58
N GLU A 246 -8.75 16.38 -11.57
CA GLU A 246 -10.18 16.66 -11.50
C GLU A 246 -10.48 18.17 -11.41
N GLN A 247 -9.77 18.89 -10.54
CA GLN A 247 -9.95 20.34 -10.36
C GLN A 247 -9.61 21.10 -11.64
N GLN A 248 -8.57 20.68 -12.36
CA GLN A 248 -8.16 21.29 -13.63
C GLN A 248 -8.99 20.79 -14.82
N GLY A 249 -9.80 19.74 -14.64
CA GLY A 249 -10.59 19.16 -15.72
C GLY A 249 -9.75 18.54 -16.84
N ILE A 250 -8.60 17.98 -16.51
CA ILE A 250 -7.66 17.36 -17.47
C ILE A 250 -7.34 15.92 -17.06
N GLY A 251 -6.65 15.20 -17.94
CA GLY A 251 -6.10 13.87 -17.66
C GLY A 251 -6.99 12.70 -18.04
N GLU A 252 -8.25 12.93 -18.37
CA GLU A 252 -9.17 11.88 -18.83
C GLU A 252 -8.93 11.54 -20.31
N ILE A 253 -9.28 10.30 -20.67
CA ILE A 253 -9.27 9.79 -22.03
C ILE A 253 -10.68 9.49 -22.51
N ASN A 254 -10.94 9.73 -23.79
CA ASN A 254 -12.18 9.33 -24.45
C ASN A 254 -11.89 8.25 -25.50
N TYR A 255 -12.63 7.14 -25.42
CA TYR A 255 -12.50 6.01 -26.33
C TYR A 255 -13.86 5.36 -26.58
N TYR A 256 -13.93 4.43 -27.53
CA TYR A 256 -15.09 3.57 -27.70
C TYR A 256 -14.79 2.20 -27.10
N ASP A 257 -15.70 1.71 -26.26
CA ASP A 257 -15.61 0.34 -25.75
C ASP A 257 -15.80 -0.69 -26.88
N GLU A 258 -15.69 -1.98 -26.54
CA GLU A 258 -15.87 -3.06 -27.52
C GLU A 258 -17.29 -3.14 -28.10
N LYS A 259 -18.27 -2.51 -27.45
CA LYS A 259 -19.67 -2.42 -27.89
C LYS A 259 -19.95 -1.16 -28.71
N GLY A 260 -18.97 -0.27 -28.89
CA GLY A 260 -19.11 0.99 -29.61
C GLY A 260 -19.72 2.14 -28.79
N SER A 261 -19.84 1.98 -27.47
CA SER A 261 -20.30 3.04 -26.56
C SER A 261 -19.16 4.02 -26.26
N PRO A 262 -19.40 5.34 -26.27
CA PRO A 262 -18.39 6.32 -25.88
C PRO A 262 -18.13 6.21 -24.38
N MET A 263 -16.87 5.96 -24.03
CA MET A 263 -16.39 5.91 -22.66
C MET A 263 -15.47 7.10 -22.40
N ARG A 264 -15.57 7.61 -21.18
CA ARG A 264 -14.69 8.64 -20.63
C ARG A 264 -14.19 8.15 -19.30
N GLU A 265 -12.87 8.02 -19.17
CA GLU A 265 -12.25 7.54 -17.94
C GLU A 265 -10.97 8.31 -17.62
N LEU A 266 -10.68 8.44 -16.34
CA LEU A 266 -9.34 8.80 -15.89
C LEU A 266 -8.54 7.48 -15.83
N PRO A 267 -7.40 7.35 -16.54
CA PRO A 267 -6.62 6.11 -16.57
C PRO A 267 -5.82 5.95 -15.27
N ASP A 268 -6.55 5.71 -14.18
CA ASP A 268 -6.06 5.73 -12.80
C ASP A 268 -4.99 4.66 -12.53
N VAL A 269 -5.14 3.46 -13.12
CA VAL A 269 -4.15 2.38 -13.08
C VAL A 269 -2.81 2.82 -13.69
N PHE A 270 -2.86 3.55 -14.81
CA PHE A 270 -1.66 4.10 -15.45
C PHE A 270 -0.98 5.13 -14.54
N ILE A 271 -1.77 6.03 -13.93
CA ILE A 271 -1.27 7.04 -12.99
C ILE A 271 -0.59 6.38 -11.79
N ARG A 272 -1.22 5.36 -11.18
CA ARG A 272 -0.63 4.59 -10.07
C ARG A 272 0.69 3.94 -10.47
N LYS A 273 0.76 3.32 -11.65
CA LYS A 273 2.01 2.71 -12.14
C LYS A 273 3.12 3.75 -12.30
N GLU A 274 2.85 4.91 -12.88
CA GLU A 274 3.87 5.96 -13.03
C GLU A 274 4.33 6.51 -11.68
N LEU A 275 3.43 6.61 -10.71
CA LEU A 275 3.76 6.98 -9.33
C LEU A 275 4.59 5.90 -8.62
N ILE A 276 4.28 4.61 -8.78
CA ILE A 276 5.08 3.50 -8.24
C ILE A 276 6.52 3.59 -8.74
N LEU A 277 6.71 3.78 -10.05
CA LEU A 277 8.05 3.91 -10.64
C LEU A 277 8.79 5.14 -10.10
N TRP A 278 8.10 6.26 -9.96
CA TRP A 278 8.69 7.46 -9.36
C TRP A 278 9.09 7.21 -7.91
N TRP A 279 8.21 6.59 -7.11
CA TRP A 279 8.42 6.30 -5.69
C TRP A 279 9.62 5.39 -5.47
N GLN A 280 9.70 4.30 -6.24
CA GLN A 280 10.84 3.37 -6.23
C GLN A 280 12.17 4.08 -6.51
N ASN A 281 12.18 5.00 -7.49
CA ASN A 281 13.38 5.73 -7.84
C ASN A 281 13.75 6.78 -6.80
N ARG A 282 12.77 7.53 -6.27
CA ARG A 282 12.99 8.60 -5.28
C ARG A 282 13.55 8.04 -3.96
N PHE A 283 12.98 6.93 -3.48
CA PHE A 283 13.30 6.37 -2.16
C PHE A 283 14.25 5.18 -2.19
N LYS A 284 14.89 4.92 -3.34
CA LYS A 284 15.83 3.79 -3.49
C LYS A 284 16.97 3.77 -2.45
N VAL A 285 17.40 4.96 -2.00
CA VAL A 285 18.58 5.15 -1.15
C VAL A 285 18.21 5.59 0.27
N ILE A 286 16.91 5.62 0.62
CA ILE A 286 16.50 6.03 1.96
C ILE A 286 16.88 4.97 2.99
N ASN A 287 17.35 5.41 4.17
CA ASN A 287 17.76 4.50 5.23
C ASN A 287 16.54 4.01 6.03
N ALA A 288 16.37 2.68 6.12
CA ALA A 288 15.31 2.06 6.91
C ALA A 288 15.37 2.44 8.40
N GLU A 289 16.57 2.64 8.96
CA GLU A 289 16.73 3.04 10.36
C GLU A 289 16.18 4.45 10.62
N GLU A 290 16.36 5.37 9.67
CA GLU A 290 15.83 6.73 9.83
C GLU A 290 14.29 6.73 9.66
N VAL A 291 13.75 5.88 8.78
CA VAL A 291 12.30 5.66 8.59
C VAL A 291 11.65 4.96 9.81
N ASP A 292 12.39 4.09 10.51
CA ASP A 292 11.93 3.43 11.73
C ASP A 292 12.21 4.25 13.01
N SER A 293 12.83 5.43 12.88
CA SER A 293 13.15 6.28 14.01
C SER A 293 11.91 6.95 14.59
N TYR A 294 11.53 6.52 15.79
CA TYR A 294 10.44 7.13 16.55
C TYR A 294 10.64 8.64 16.75
N LEU A 295 11.89 9.07 16.99
CA LEU A 295 12.21 10.47 17.25
C LEU A 295 11.99 11.35 16.01
N ILE A 296 12.29 10.82 14.82
CA ILE A 296 12.03 11.52 13.54
C ILE A 296 10.52 11.56 13.30
N TYR A 297 9.86 10.40 13.32
CA TYR A 297 8.43 10.28 13.06
C TYR A 297 7.57 11.14 14.01
N SER A 298 7.90 11.14 15.32
CA SER A 298 7.16 11.93 16.31
C SER A 298 7.30 13.45 16.10
N ARG A 299 8.48 13.93 15.69
CA ARG A 299 8.70 15.35 15.35
C ARG A 299 7.92 15.76 14.11
N GLU A 300 7.94 14.92 13.08
CA GLU A 300 7.16 15.14 11.86
C GLU A 300 5.66 15.20 12.17
N LEU A 301 5.16 14.26 12.96
CA LEU A 301 3.76 14.24 13.39
C LEU A 301 3.39 15.50 14.20
N GLU A 302 4.28 15.98 15.08
CA GLU A 302 4.02 17.20 15.84
C GLU A 302 3.98 18.44 14.94
N MET A 303 4.87 18.53 13.95
CA MET A 303 4.80 19.59 12.95
C MET A 303 3.49 19.56 12.17
N VAL A 304 3.03 18.38 11.75
CA VAL A 304 1.73 18.23 11.08
C VAL A 304 0.57 18.67 11.98
N LYS A 305 0.59 18.31 13.27
CA LYS A 305 -0.42 18.73 14.25
C LYS A 305 -0.43 20.25 14.45
N MET A 306 0.74 20.86 14.59
CA MET A 306 0.85 22.32 14.75
C MET A 306 0.31 23.05 13.52
N GLU A 307 0.69 22.61 12.33
CA GLU A 307 0.25 23.22 11.07
C GLU A 307 -1.26 23.03 10.85
N PHE A 308 -1.81 21.87 11.22
CA PHE A 308 -3.25 21.64 11.20
C PHE A 308 -4.00 22.57 12.14
N ARG A 309 -3.55 22.70 13.40
CA ARG A 309 -4.17 23.61 14.38
C ARG A 309 -4.14 25.05 13.89
N HIS A 310 -2.99 25.50 13.37
CA HIS A 310 -2.86 26.83 12.81
C HIS A 310 -3.84 27.06 11.65
N SER A 311 -3.87 26.14 10.68
CA SER A 311 -4.79 26.22 9.53
C SER A 311 -6.26 26.20 9.97
N PHE A 312 -6.60 25.35 10.94
CA PHE A 312 -7.94 25.24 11.49
C PHE A 312 -8.38 26.53 12.19
N ASP A 313 -7.52 27.11 13.03
CA ASP A 313 -7.82 28.36 13.76
C ASP A 313 -8.03 29.54 12.81
N VAL A 314 -7.23 29.64 11.75
CA VAL A 314 -7.41 30.64 10.69
C VAL A 314 -8.77 30.44 10.00
N ALA A 315 -9.10 29.21 9.59
CA ALA A 315 -10.36 28.91 8.93
C ALA A 315 -11.59 29.14 9.83
N ALA A 316 -11.49 28.73 11.11
CA ALA A 316 -12.52 28.93 12.11
C ALA A 316 -12.72 30.42 12.41
N GLY A 317 -11.63 31.18 12.52
CA GLY A 317 -11.66 32.62 12.70
C GLY A 317 -12.35 33.35 11.55
N LEU A 318 -12.06 32.98 10.31
CA LEU A 318 -12.76 33.50 9.12
C LEU A 318 -14.25 33.17 9.17
N ARG A 319 -14.59 31.92 9.47
CA ARG A 319 -16.00 31.48 9.51
C ARG A 319 -16.81 32.19 10.60
N ARG A 320 -16.23 32.39 11.79
CA ARG A 320 -16.88 33.13 12.89
C ARG A 320 -17.04 34.61 12.59
N LYS A 321 -16.16 35.21 11.78
CA LYS A 321 -16.32 36.60 11.29
C LYS A 321 -17.49 36.72 10.31
N GLU A 322 -17.65 35.74 9.42
CA GLU A 322 -18.79 35.69 8.48
C GLU A 322 -20.13 35.45 9.21
N TYR A 323 -20.13 34.59 10.24
CA TYR A 323 -21.32 34.23 11.01
C TYR A 323 -21.07 34.35 12.52
N PRO A 324 -21.23 35.56 13.10
CA PRO A 324 -21.09 35.77 14.53
C PRO A 324 -22.08 34.90 15.33
N GLY A 325 -21.59 34.19 16.34
CA GLY A 325 -22.41 33.32 17.19
C GLY A 325 -22.63 31.88 16.69
N ILE A 326 -22.00 31.51 15.56
CA ILE A 326 -22.01 30.12 15.08
C ILE A 326 -21.43 29.16 16.12
N SER A 327 -22.06 27.99 16.28
CA SER A 327 -21.58 26.99 17.24
C SER A 327 -20.25 26.37 16.78
N PHE A 328 -19.45 25.90 17.73
CA PHE A 328 -18.17 25.25 17.42
C PHE A 328 -18.36 24.03 16.49
N SER A 329 -19.38 23.20 16.74
CA SER A 329 -19.66 22.01 15.93
C SER A 329 -20.01 22.34 14.48
N GLU A 330 -20.73 23.44 14.23
CA GLU A 330 -21.06 23.86 12.87
C GLU A 330 -19.84 24.40 12.11
N VAL A 331 -18.93 25.09 12.82
CA VAL A 331 -17.64 25.50 12.26
C VAL A 331 -16.82 24.29 11.87
N GLU A 332 -16.71 23.30 12.75
CA GLU A 332 -15.96 22.08 12.49
C GLU A 332 -16.53 21.30 11.28
N LYS A 333 -17.86 21.10 11.23
CA LYS A 333 -18.53 20.45 10.10
C LYS A 333 -18.29 21.19 8.78
N TYR A 334 -18.32 22.52 8.82
CA TYR A 334 -18.04 23.34 7.65
C TYR A 334 -16.60 23.18 7.17
N ILE A 335 -15.64 23.21 8.10
CA ILE A 335 -14.21 23.06 7.79
C ILE A 335 -13.95 21.68 7.18
N LYS A 336 -14.48 20.60 7.77
CA LYS A 336 -14.37 19.23 7.23
C LYS A 336 -14.87 19.17 5.78
N LYS A 337 -16.06 19.72 5.52
CA LYS A 337 -16.69 19.74 4.18
C LYS A 337 -15.94 20.60 3.16
N ASN A 338 -15.23 21.65 3.59
CA ASN A 338 -14.57 22.61 2.70
C ASN A 338 -13.03 22.56 2.80
N SER A 339 -12.49 21.45 3.31
CA SER A 339 -11.07 21.29 3.64
C SER A 339 -10.13 21.62 2.46
N TYR A 340 -10.38 21.10 1.25
CA TYR A 340 -9.57 21.43 0.08
C TYR A 340 -9.54 22.93 -0.26
N ARG A 341 -10.64 23.65 -0.03
CA ARG A 341 -10.71 25.09 -0.30
C ARG A 341 -9.99 25.90 0.79
N LEU A 342 -10.04 25.42 2.04
CA LEU A 342 -9.50 26.13 3.19
C LEU A 342 -8.01 25.88 3.40
N PHE A 343 -7.58 24.63 3.24
CA PHE A 343 -6.21 24.19 3.51
C PHE A 343 -5.40 23.95 2.24
N GLY A 344 -6.07 23.77 1.10
CA GLY A 344 -5.46 23.26 -0.14
C GLY A 344 -5.47 21.74 -0.19
N ILE A 345 -5.37 21.18 -1.41
CA ILE A 345 -5.42 19.74 -1.67
C ILE A 345 -4.32 18.99 -0.90
N ARG A 346 -3.07 19.42 -1.05
CA ARG A 346 -1.90 18.72 -0.50
C ARG A 346 -1.92 18.66 1.03
N LYS A 347 -2.07 19.80 1.70
CA LYS A 347 -2.21 19.84 3.17
C LYS A 347 -3.36 18.98 3.65
N THR A 348 -4.52 19.05 2.99
CA THR A 348 -5.68 18.23 3.38
C THR A 348 -5.37 16.74 3.32
N GLU A 349 -4.74 16.27 2.25
CA GLU A 349 -4.39 14.86 2.11
C GLU A 349 -3.33 14.41 3.13
N VAL A 350 -2.34 15.25 3.41
CA VAL A 350 -1.36 14.99 4.48
C VAL A 350 -2.05 14.97 5.85
N PHE A 351 -2.98 15.89 6.12
CA PHE A 351 -3.71 15.88 7.38
C PHE A 351 -4.60 14.64 7.52
N ARG A 352 -5.30 14.22 6.47
CA ARG A 352 -6.10 12.98 6.49
C ARG A 352 -5.26 11.76 6.81
N ARG A 353 -4.03 11.72 6.27
CA ARG A 353 -3.07 10.66 6.51
C ARG A 353 -2.67 10.56 7.99
N PHE A 354 -2.25 11.67 8.59
CA PHE A 354 -1.70 11.67 9.96
C PHE A 354 -2.74 11.89 11.05
N LEU A 355 -3.88 12.50 10.74
CA LEU A 355 -4.92 12.94 11.68
C LEU A 355 -6.29 12.39 11.26
N ILE A 356 -6.41 11.07 11.15
CA ILE A 356 -7.62 10.37 10.66
C ILE A 356 -8.90 10.87 11.36
N PHE A 357 -8.87 11.03 12.69
CA PHE A 357 -10.01 11.49 13.48
C PHE A 357 -10.46 12.93 13.20
N ALA A 358 -9.61 13.76 12.60
CA ALA A 358 -9.95 15.15 12.28
C ALA A 358 -10.81 15.27 11.01
N PHE A 359 -10.97 14.19 10.23
CA PHE A 359 -11.70 14.19 8.95
C PHE A 359 -12.78 13.11 8.84
N LEU A 360 -12.90 12.23 9.85
CA LEU A 360 -14.11 11.46 10.15
C LEU A 360 -15.13 12.35 10.86
#